data_AF-A0A453PY59-F1
#
_entry.id   AF-A0A453PY59-F1
#
_cell.length_a   1.000
_cell.length_b   1.000
_cell.length_c   1.000
_cell.angle_alpha   90.00
_cell.angle_beta   90.00
_cell.angle_gamma   90.00
#
_symmetry.space_group_name_H-M   'P 1'
#
loop_
_entity.id
_entity.type
_entity.pdbx_description
1 polymer ?
#
loop_
_entity_poly.entity_id
_entity_poly.type
_entity_poly.pdbx_seq_one_letter_code
_entity_poly.pdbx_strand_id
1 'polypeptide(L)'
;LDHHAHDHTHDPGVSSVSIVCEGEMDLEKADMWLGNLLLERSDDIYRMKGLLSVSGMPQRFVFQGVHDIFQGSPDRMWEANEPRINKIVFIGRNLNREELEMGFKDCLLK
;
A
#
# COMPACT_ATOMS: atom_id res chain seq x y z
N LEU A 1 33.95 16.26 12.92
CA LEU A 1 32.81 17.01 12.38
C LEU A 1 31.83 15.99 11.82
N ASP A 2 31.07 15.46 12.78
CA ASP A 2 29.67 14.99 12.74
C ASP A 2 29.15 14.21 11.53
N HIS A 3 29.25 12.88 11.61
CA HIS A 3 28.31 11.97 10.98
C HIS A 3 27.27 11.55 12.03
N HIS A 4 26.13 12.24 12.08
CA HIS A 4 24.98 11.77 12.84
C HIS A 4 24.40 10.52 12.14
N ALA A 5 24.88 9.34 12.53
CA ALA A 5 24.16 8.10 12.31
C ALA A 5 22.87 8.16 13.12
N HIS A 6 21.74 8.18 12.43
CA HIS A 6 20.44 8.03 13.07
C HIS A 6 20.38 6.64 13.70
N ASP A 7 20.58 6.59 15.01
CA ASP A 7 20.30 5.43 15.86
C ASP A 7 18.78 5.24 15.87
N HIS A 8 18.28 4.50 14.87
CA HIS A 8 16.91 4.05 14.87
C HIS A 8 16.81 2.90 15.86
N THR A 9 16.30 3.18 17.05
CA THR A 9 15.70 2.17 17.91
C THR A 9 14.54 1.54 17.13
N HIS A 10 14.83 0.51 16.33
CA HIS A 10 13.80 -0.37 15.80
C HIS A 10 13.18 -1.04 17.03
N ASP A 11 11.91 -0.75 17.31
CA ASP A 11 11.11 -1.63 18.13
C ASP A 11 11.19 -3.02 17.45
N PRO A 12 11.84 -4.03 18.05
CA PRO A 12 12.28 -5.24 17.35
C PRO A 12 11.14 -6.08 16.77
N GLY A 13 9.87 -5.73 17.03
CA GLY A 13 8.70 -6.37 16.45
C GLY A 13 8.06 -5.65 15.25
N VAL A 14 8.44 -4.39 14.95
CA VAL A 14 7.80 -3.60 13.87
C VAL A 14 8.64 -3.66 12.59
N SER A 15 7.99 -4.06 11.51
CA SER A 15 8.55 -4.21 10.17
C SER A 15 7.69 -3.50 9.14
N SER A 16 8.17 -3.44 7.90
CA SER A 16 7.38 -2.96 6.78
C SER A 16 7.49 -3.88 5.58
N VAL A 17 6.37 -4.03 4.88
CA VAL A 17 6.26 -4.80 3.64
C VAL A 17 5.83 -3.85 2.54
N SER A 18 6.68 -3.70 1.53
CA SER A 18 6.37 -2.96 0.31
C SER A 18 6.14 -3.91 -0.86
N ILE A 19 5.07 -3.68 -1.61
CA ILE A 19 4.69 -4.45 -2.80
C ILE A 19 4.59 -3.47 -3.97
N VAL A 20 5.10 -3.90 -5.12
CA VAL A 20 5.04 -3.15 -6.37
C VAL A 20 4.60 -4.12 -7.47
N CYS A 21 3.59 -3.72 -8.25
CA CYS A 21 3.15 -4.48 -9.42
C CYS A 21 2.70 -3.54 -10.53
N GLU A 22 2.80 -4.00 -11.78
CA GLU A 22 2.31 -3.28 -12.95
C GLU A 22 0.86 -3.68 -13.24
N GLY A 23 0.13 -2.80 -13.95
CA GLY A 23 -1.24 -3.06 -14.40
C GLY A 23 -2.27 -2.07 -13.86
N GLU A 24 -3.52 -2.29 -14.22
CA GLU A 24 -4.64 -1.49 -13.73
C GLU A 24 -5.28 -2.16 -12.52
N MET A 25 -5.56 -1.35 -11.50
CA MET A 25 -6.18 -1.78 -10.26
C MET A 25 -7.69 -1.60 -10.31
N ASP A 26 -8.41 -2.61 -9.85
CA ASP A 26 -9.83 -2.53 -9.55
C ASP A 26 -9.99 -1.91 -8.15
N LEU A 27 -10.42 -0.65 -8.09
CA LEU A 27 -10.49 0.09 -6.83
C LEU A 27 -11.50 -0.52 -5.85
N GLU A 28 -12.61 -1.06 -6.34
CA GLU A 28 -13.63 -1.68 -5.49
C GLU A 28 -13.12 -2.99 -4.87
N LYS A 29 -12.45 -3.83 -5.68
CA LYS A 29 -11.81 -5.05 -5.14
C LYS A 29 -10.70 -4.73 -4.16
N ALA A 30 -9.88 -3.72 -4.44
CA ALA A 30 -8.81 -3.29 -3.55
C ALA A 30 -9.38 -2.78 -2.21
N ASP A 31 -10.44 -1.97 -2.24
CA ASP A 31 -11.11 -1.46 -1.03
C ASP A 31 -11.70 -2.60 -0.18
N MET A 32 -12.42 -3.53 -0.81
CA MET A 32 -12.97 -4.71 -0.12
C MET A 32 -11.88 -5.59 0.50
N TRP A 33 -10.81 -5.87 -0.25
CA TRP A 33 -9.70 -6.70 0.25
C TRP A 33 -8.98 -6.02 1.41
N LEU A 34 -8.68 -4.72 1.30
CA LEU A 34 -8.04 -3.95 2.37
C LEU A 34 -8.93 -3.85 3.62
N GLY A 35 -10.24 -3.69 3.45
CA GLY A 35 -11.20 -3.71 4.54
C GLY A 35 -11.18 -5.04 5.30
N ASN A 36 -11.24 -6.16 4.58
CA ASN A 36 -11.16 -7.49 5.20
C ASN A 36 -9.80 -7.72 5.90
N LEU A 37 -8.70 -7.34 5.26
CA LEU A 37 -7.36 -7.44 5.84
C LEU A 37 -7.25 -6.65 7.16
N LEU A 38 -7.83 -5.46 7.22
CA LEU A 38 -7.85 -4.63 8.42
C LEU A 38 -8.75 -5.21 9.51
N LEU A 39 -9.90 -5.79 9.15
CA LEU A 39 -10.76 -6.48 10.13
C LEU A 39 -10.06 -7.68 10.77
N GLU A 40 -9.27 -8.44 9.99
CA GLU A 40 -8.57 -9.63 10.47
C GLU A 40 -7.25 -9.30 11.20
N ARG A 41 -6.55 -8.22 10.80
CA ARG A 41 -5.19 -7.91 11.24
C ARG A 41 -5.00 -6.47 11.73
N SER A 42 -6.04 -5.83 12.24
CA SER A 42 -5.99 -4.46 12.80
C SER A 42 -4.93 -4.31 13.89
N ASP A 43 -4.74 -5.33 14.73
CA ASP A 43 -3.74 -5.35 15.80
C ASP A 43 -2.29 -5.48 15.30
N ASP A 44 -2.10 -5.91 14.06
CA ASP A 44 -0.80 -6.15 13.45
C ASP A 44 -0.43 -5.04 12.45
N ILE A 45 -1.40 -4.45 11.76
CA ILE A 45 -1.20 -3.39 10.75
C ILE A 45 -1.46 -2.02 11.37
N TYR A 46 -0.39 -1.27 11.61
CA TYR A 46 -0.50 0.06 12.21
C TYR A 46 -0.77 1.15 11.18
N ARG A 47 -0.20 1.00 9.99
CA ARG A 47 -0.35 1.96 8.90
C ARG A 47 -0.17 1.29 7.56
N MET A 48 -0.91 1.78 6.58
CA MET A 48 -0.66 1.50 5.17
C MET A 48 -0.68 2.77 4.34
N LYS A 49 0.06 2.76 3.23
CA LYS A 49 -0.04 3.78 2.19
C LYS A 49 0.02 3.10 0.84
N GLY A 50 -0.75 3.58 -0.12
CA GLY A 50 -0.68 3.07 -1.47
C GLY A 50 -0.80 4.15 -2.54
N LEU A 51 -0.32 3.78 -3.71
CA LEU A 51 -0.45 4.49 -4.97
C LEU A 51 -0.99 3.47 -5.96
N LEU A 52 -2.16 3.72 -6.53
CA LEU A 52 -2.83 2.83 -7.46
C LEU A 52 -2.94 3.49 -8.82
N SER A 53 -2.73 2.68 -9.87
CA SER A 53 -3.18 2.98 -11.21
C SER A 53 -4.60 2.43 -11.38
N VAL A 54 -5.60 3.23 -11.01
CA VAL A 54 -7.01 2.82 -11.11
C VAL A 54 -7.45 2.86 -12.57
N SER A 55 -8.16 1.80 -13.01
CA SER A 55 -8.71 1.73 -14.35
C SER A 55 -9.69 2.88 -14.63
N GLY A 56 -9.60 3.45 -15.83
CA GLY A 56 -10.41 4.61 -16.22
C GLY A 56 -10.00 5.94 -15.56
N MET A 57 -8.99 5.95 -14.67
CA MET A 57 -8.48 7.19 -14.07
C MET A 57 -7.15 7.63 -14.74
N PRO A 58 -7.07 8.86 -15.29
CA PRO A 58 -5.82 9.41 -15.83
C PRO A 58 -4.87 9.91 -14.72
N GLN A 59 -5.35 10.00 -13.48
CA GLN A 59 -4.58 10.41 -12.32
C GLN A 59 -4.10 9.20 -11.52
N ARG A 60 -3.02 9.40 -10.78
CA ARG A 60 -2.61 8.49 -9.72
C ARG A 60 -3.61 8.60 -8.59
N PHE A 61 -3.99 7.47 -8.02
CA PHE A 61 -4.80 7.46 -6.82
C PHE A 61 -3.91 7.13 -5.63
N VAL A 62 -3.71 8.08 -4.73
CA VAL A 62 -2.94 7.83 -3.51
C VAL A 62 -3.90 7.65 -2.36
N PHE A 63 -3.59 6.71 -1.46
CA PHE A 63 -4.36 6.50 -0.26
C PHE A 63 -3.46 6.26 0.93
N GLN A 64 -4.02 6.52 2.11
CA GLN A 64 -3.42 6.19 3.38
C GLN A 64 -4.47 5.58 4.30
N GLY A 65 -4.09 4.48 4.94
CA GLY A 65 -4.89 3.76 5.91
C GLY A 65 -4.23 3.79 7.29
N VAL A 66 -4.97 4.11 8.33
CA VAL A 66 -4.54 4.01 9.73
C VAL A 66 -5.68 3.37 10.51
N HIS A 67 -5.46 2.16 11.02
CA HIS A 67 -6.51 1.34 11.64
C HIS A 67 -7.73 1.26 10.69
N ASP A 68 -8.90 1.73 11.13
CA ASP A 68 -10.16 1.64 10.36
C ASP A 68 -10.39 2.79 9.37
N ILE A 69 -9.49 3.77 9.31
CA ILE A 69 -9.67 4.98 8.47
C ILE A 69 -8.92 4.80 7.17
N PHE A 70 -9.66 4.68 6.07
CA PHE A 70 -9.15 4.74 4.71
C PHE A 70 -9.42 6.11 4.09
N GLN A 71 -8.37 6.84 3.70
CA GLN A 71 -8.49 8.12 3.00
C GLN A 71 -7.71 8.05 1.70
N GLY A 72 -8.42 8.17 0.59
CA GLY A 72 -7.86 8.22 -0.76
C GLY A 72 -8.16 9.55 -1.45
N SER A 73 -7.22 10.03 -2.23
CA SER A 73 -7.39 11.23 -3.07
C SER A 73 -6.63 11.05 -4.39
N PRO A 74 -7.15 11.61 -5.50
CA PRO A 74 -6.34 11.79 -6.70
C PRO A 74 -5.11 12.65 -6.39
N ASP A 75 -3.96 12.23 -6.88
CA ASP A 75 -2.72 12.99 -6.88
C ASP A 75 -2.51 13.61 -8.28
N ARG A 76 -1.32 13.55 -8.85
CA ARG A 76 -1.04 14.07 -10.20
C ARG A 76 -1.48 13.12 -11.31
N MET A 77 -1.62 13.67 -12.51
CA MET A 77 -1.77 12.88 -13.74
C MET A 77 -0.56 11.98 -13.97
N TRP A 78 -0.81 10.82 -14.58
CA TRP A 78 0.25 9.99 -15.13
C TRP A 78 0.86 10.69 -16.35
N GLU A 79 2.19 10.68 -16.47
CA GLU A 79 2.85 11.18 -17.68
C GLU A 79 2.64 10.21 -18.85
N ALA A 80 2.68 10.71 -20.09
CA ALA A 80 2.43 9.90 -21.29
C ALA A 80 3.36 8.67 -21.43
N ASN A 81 4.60 8.77 -20.93
CA ASN A 81 5.60 7.71 -20.98
C ASN A 81 5.85 7.06 -19.61
N GLU A 82 5.04 7.37 -18.60
CA GLU A 82 5.21 6.79 -17.28
C GLU A 82 4.50 5.44 -17.19
N PRO A 83 5.20 4.38 -16.72
CA PRO A 83 4.55 3.09 -16.51
C PRO A 83 3.48 3.20 -15.42
N ARG A 84 2.29 2.68 -15.74
CA ARG A 84 1.20 2.53 -14.78
C ARG A 84 1.57 1.45 -13.76
N ILE A 85 1.93 1.88 -12.56
CA ILE A 85 2.37 1.01 -11.48
C ILE A 85 1.49 1.18 -10.24
N ASN A 86 1.33 0.08 -9.52
CA ASN A 86 0.67 0.04 -8.23
C ASN A 86 1.73 -0.21 -7.16
N LYS A 87 1.67 0.54 -6.06
CA LYS A 87 2.56 0.41 -4.93
C LYS A 87 1.74 0.44 -3.66
N ILE A 88 2.07 -0.43 -2.72
CA ILE A 88 1.50 -0.38 -1.39
C ILE A 88 2.59 -0.71 -0.37
N VAL A 89 2.55 -0.03 0.76
CA VAL A 89 3.42 -0.29 1.90
C VAL A 89 2.57 -0.50 3.13
N PHE A 90 2.84 -1.58 3.85
CA PHE A 90 2.27 -1.91 5.14
C PHE A 90 3.35 -1.75 6.20
N ILE A 91 2.99 -1.20 7.36
CA ILE A 91 3.87 -1.00 8.50
C ILE A 91 3.17 -1.60 9.72
N GLY A 92 3.84 -2.52 10.40
CA GLY A 92 3.20 -3.36 11.39
C GLY A 92 4.10 -4.48 11.89
N ARG A 93 3.54 -5.40 12.66
CA ARG A 93 4.24 -6.60 13.17
C ARG A 93 3.67 -7.86 12.52
N ASN A 94 4.42 -8.96 12.56
CA ASN A 94 3.99 -10.27 12.02
C ASN A 94 3.47 -10.23 10.57
N LEU A 95 3.99 -9.31 9.74
CA LEU A 95 3.51 -9.12 8.38
C LEU A 95 3.97 -10.27 7.48
N ASN A 96 3.02 -10.95 6.84
CA ASN A 96 3.30 -11.97 5.84
C ASN A 96 3.37 -11.34 4.44
N ARG A 97 4.60 -11.18 3.92
CA ARG A 97 4.81 -10.58 2.59
C ARG A 97 4.11 -11.32 1.47
N GLU A 98 4.16 -12.65 1.45
CA GLU A 98 3.63 -13.46 0.36
C GLU A 98 2.11 -13.35 0.28
N GLU A 99 1.44 -13.45 1.44
CA GLU A 99 -0.01 -13.28 1.57
C GLU A 99 -0.48 -11.89 1.15
N LEU A 100 0.21 -10.84 1.62
CA LEU A 100 -0.09 -9.46 1.26
C LEU A 100 0.14 -9.20 -0.24
N GLU A 101 1.20 -9.76 -0.81
CA GLU A 101 1.54 -9.60 -2.22
C GLU A 101 0.55 -10.32 -3.13
N MET A 102 0.17 -11.55 -2.78
CA MET A 102 -0.86 -12.30 -3.50
C MET A 102 -2.20 -11.59 -3.46
N GLY A 103 -2.68 -11.21 -2.26
CA GLY A 103 -3.96 -10.52 -2.11
C GLY A 103 -4.01 -9.21 -2.89
N PHE A 104 -2.93 -8.42 -2.84
CA PHE A 104 -2.86 -7.17 -3.60
C PHE A 104 -2.84 -7.39 -5.12
N LYS A 105 -2.15 -8.42 -5.61
CA LYS A 105 -2.12 -8.75 -7.05
C LYS A 105 -3.44 -9.31 -7.55
N ASP A 106 -4.21 -10.00 -6.71
CA ASP A 106 -5.55 -10.50 -7.08
C ASP A 106 -6.57 -9.37 -7.32
N CYS A 107 -6.30 -8.16 -6.82
CA CYS A 107 -7.10 -6.96 -7.09
C CYS A 107 -6.80 -6.34 -8.47
N LEU A 108 -5.76 -6.78 -9.18
CA LEU A 108 -5.49 -6.31 -10.55
C LEU A 108 -6.60 -6.75 -11.50
N LEU A 109 -6.90 -5.90 -12.47
CA LEU A 109 -7.74 -6.28 -13.60
C LEU A 109 -7.01 -7.31 -14.46
N LYS A 110 -7.75 -8.35 -14.85
CA LYS A 110 -7.28 -9.42 -15.75
C LYS A 110 -7.61 -9.10 -17.20
#